data_AF-A0A7Y8KQQ7-F1
#
_entry.id   AF-A0A7Y8KQQ7-F1
#
_cell.length_a   1.000
_cell.length_b   1.000
_cell.length_c   1.000
_cell.angle_alpha   90.00
_cell.angle_beta   90.00
_cell.angle_gamma   90.00
#
_symmetry.space_group_name_H-M   'P 1'
#
loop_
_entity.id
_entity.type
_entity.pdbx_description
1 polymer ?
#
loop_
_entity_poly.entity_id
_entity_poly.type
_entity_poly.pdbx_seq_one_letter_code
_entity_poly.pdbx_strand_id
1 'polypeptide(L)' 'MTQTAIQKAAKAAGGQSALARSLKVTPQAVQKMCATGRVPAERVLEIEKLTGVHRSELRPDLYPPRVKRPQAA' A
#
# COMPACT_ATOMS: atom_id res chain seq x y z
N MET A 1 -12.96 -8.46 -10.80
CA MET A 1 -12.78 -7.46 -9.73
C MET A 1 -11.31 -7.08 -9.68
N THR A 2 -10.97 -5.82 -9.95
CA THR A 2 -9.59 -5.32 -9.99
C THR A 2 -9.11 -5.12 -8.55
N GLN A 3 -8.26 -6.02 -8.05
CA GLN A 3 -7.75 -5.92 -6.68
C GLN A 3 -6.74 -4.78 -6.59
N THR A 4 -7.02 -3.77 -5.76
CA THR A 4 -6.09 -2.65 -5.56
C THR A 4 -4.88 -3.10 -4.71
N ALA A 5 -3.74 -2.42 -4.83
CA ALA A 5 -2.55 -2.73 -4.05
C ALA A 5 -2.82 -2.71 -2.53
N ILE A 6 -3.72 -1.83 -2.07
CA ILE A 6 -4.11 -1.77 -0.66
C ILE A 6 -5.02 -2.93 -0.25
N GLN A 7 -5.85 -3.47 -1.15
CA GLN A 7 -6.62 -4.69 -0.87
C GLN A 7 -5.69 -5.91 -0.78
N LYS A 8 -4.67 -5.98 -1.64
CA LYS A 8 -3.61 -6.99 -1.56
C LYS A 8 -2.85 -6.88 -0.24
N ALA A 9 -2.47 -5.66 0.16
CA ALA A 9 -1.84 -5.40 1.44
C ALA A 9 -2.73 -5.80 2.62
N ALA A 10 -4.02 -5.44 2.59
CA ALA A 10 -4.99 -5.85 3.60
C ALA A 10 -5.11 -7.37 3.68
N LYS A 11 -5.14 -8.08 2.55
CA LYS A 11 -5.17 -9.56 2.54
C LYS A 11 -3.89 -10.15 3.14
N ALA A 12 -2.72 -9.63 2.80
CA ALA A 12 -1.44 -10.06 3.36
C ALA A 12 -1.34 -9.82 4.87
N ALA A 13 -1.96 -8.75 5.38
CA ALA A 13 -2.05 -8.45 6.81
C ALA A 13 -3.06 -9.31 7.58
N GLY A 14 -3.82 -10.20 6.92
CA GLY A 14 -4.89 -10.99 7.55
C GLY A 14 -6.28 -10.31 7.55
N GLY A 15 -6.47 -9.29 6.72
CA GLY A 15 -7.73 -8.59 6.50
C GLY A 15 -7.66 -7.08 6.76
N GLN A 16 -8.69 -6.34 6.35
CA GLN A 16 -8.77 -4.88 6.55
C GLN A 16 -8.72 -4.49 8.04
N SER A 17 -9.42 -5.22 8.90
CA SER A 17 -9.43 -4.99 10.35
C SER A 17 -8.08 -5.28 11.00
N ALA A 18 -7.37 -6.32 10.54
CA ALA A 18 -6.03 -6.64 11.03
C ALA A 18 -5.02 -5.55 10.63
N LEU A 19 -5.06 -5.13 9.36
CA LEU A 19 -4.25 -4.01 8.86
C LEU A 19 -4.53 -2.72 9.66
N ALA A 20 -5.79 -2.41 9.97
CA ALA A 20 -6.17 -1.24 10.75
C ALA A 20 -5.55 -1.26 12.15
N ARG A 21 -5.58 -2.42 12.84
CA ARG A 21 -4.95 -2.59 14.16
C ARG A 21 -3.44 -2.41 14.09
N SER A 22 -2.77 -3.01 13.10
CA SER A 22 -1.32 -2.91 12.95
C SER A 22 -0.87 -1.48 12.63
N LEU A 23 -1.63 -0.75 11.82
CA LEU A 23 -1.38 0.66 11.50
C LEU A 23 -1.84 1.64 12.59
N LYS A 24 -2.52 1.16 13.63
CA LYS A 24 -3.16 1.98 14.67
C LYS A 24 -4.10 3.04 14.08
N VAL A 25 -4.86 2.66 13.05
CA VAL A 25 -5.87 3.51 12.41
C VAL A 25 -7.26 2.89 12.56
N THR A 26 -8.30 3.67 12.28
CA THR A 26 -9.66 3.15 12.28
C THR A 26 -9.89 2.22 11.08
N PRO A 27 -10.74 1.17 11.21
CA PRO A 27 -11.14 0.33 10.08
C PRO A 27 -11.73 1.14 8.91
N GLN A 28 -12.43 2.22 9.22
CA GLN A 28 -12.98 3.18 8.26
C GLN A 28 -11.87 3.84 7.41
N ALA A 29 -10.71 4.14 7.99
CA ALA A 29 -9.57 4.67 7.24
C ALA A 29 -9.06 3.64 6.21
N VAL A 30 -8.95 2.36 6.61
CA VAL A 30 -8.55 1.28 5.69
C VAL A 30 -9.58 1.06 4.60
N GLN A 31 -10.87 1.09 4.95
CA GLN A 31 -11.95 1.01 3.98
C GLN A 31 -11.90 2.17 2.96
N LYS A 32 -11.69 3.41 3.43
CA LYS A 32 -11.52 4.58 2.56
C LYS A 32 -10.34 4.40 1.62
N MET A 33 -9.18 3.95 2.11
CA MET A 33 -8.02 3.66 1.26
C MET A 33 -8.33 2.60 0.20
N CYS A 34 -9.07 1.55 0.56
CA CYS A 34 -9.49 0.51 -0.38
C CYS A 34 -10.49 1.02 -1.43
N ALA A 35 -11.40 1.90 -1.03
CA ALA A 35 -12.40 2.49 -1.91
C ALA A 35 -11.80 3.50 -2.89
N THR A 36 -10.87 4.35 -2.44
CA THR A 36 -10.21 5.35 -3.29
C THR A 36 -9.00 4.79 -4.04
N GLY A 37 -8.49 3.64 -3.61
CA GLY A 37 -7.23 3.08 -4.11
C GLY A 37 -5.99 3.91 -3.77
N ARG A 38 -6.11 4.94 -2.93
CA ARG A 38 -4.99 5.82 -2.53
C ARG A 38 -4.64 5.67 -1.06
N VAL A 39 -3.36 5.42 -0.81
CA VAL A 39 -2.76 5.32 0.51
C VAL A 39 -2.08 6.66 0.86
N PRO A 40 -2.20 7.20 2.10
CA PRO A 40 -1.47 8.39 2.54
C PRO A 40 0.04 8.18 2.48
N ALA A 41 0.82 9.20 2.07
CA ALA A 41 2.28 9.13 1.95
C ALA A 41 2.96 8.54 3.20
N GLU A 42 2.50 9.02 4.35
CA GLU A 42 3.03 8.77 5.67
C GLU A 42 2.90 7.30 6.08
N ARG A 43 1.87 6.61 5.56
CA ARG A 43 1.56 5.22 5.88
C ARG A 43 2.11 4.23 4.89
N VAL A 44 2.58 4.67 3.71
CA VAL A 44 3.08 3.76 2.66
C VAL A 44 4.21 2.88 3.19
N LEU A 45 5.17 3.48 3.90
CA LEU A 45 6.33 2.76 4.44
C LEU A 45 5.93 1.78 5.55
N GLU A 46 4.94 2.13 6.38
CA GLU A 46 4.41 1.22 7.40
C GLU A 46 3.70 0.03 6.76
N ILE A 47 2.86 0.28 5.74
CA ILE A 47 2.13 -0.77 5.02
C ILE A 47 3.12 -1.70 4.31
N GLU A 48 4.15 -1.16 3.66
CA GLU A 48 5.20 -1.95 3.01
C GLU A 48 5.91 -2.87 4.02
N LYS A 49 6.28 -2.35 5.20
CA LYS A 49 6.90 -3.17 6.26
C LYS A 49 5.97 -4.25 6.81
N LEU A 50 4.68 -3.95 6.96
CA LEU A 50 3.71 -4.88 7.55
C LEU A 50 3.24 -5.95 6.57
N THR A 51 3.16 -5.62 5.28
CA THR A 51 2.47 -6.45 4.28
C THR A 51 3.39 -6.98 3.20
N GLY A 52 4.60 -6.42 3.07
CA GLY A 52 5.54 -6.71 1.99
C GLY A 52 5.11 -6.16 0.63
N VAL A 53 4.00 -5.43 0.52
CA VAL A 53 3.58 -4.80 -0.74
C VAL A 53 4.45 -3.59 -1.02
N HIS A 54 5.07 -3.56 -2.19
CA HIS A 54 6.06 -2.53 -2.51
C HIS A 54 5.39 -1.15 -2.60
N ARG A 55 6.05 -0.12 -2.08
CA ARG A 55 5.55 1.26 -2.08
C ARG A 55 5.17 1.81 -3.47
N SER A 56 5.82 1.32 -4.53
CA SER A 56 5.48 1.67 -5.92
C SER A 56 4.15 1.11 -6.38
N GLU A 57 3.68 0.00 -5.81
CA GLU A 57 2.31 -0.51 -6.05
C GLU A 57 1.28 0.33 -5.29
N LEU A 58 1.60 0.76 -4.07
CA LEU A 58 0.70 1.52 -3.19
C LEU A 58 0.54 2.99 -3.62
N ARG A 59 1.64 3.62 -4.04
CA ARG A 59 1.67 4.99 -4.57
C ARG A 59 2.71 5.10 -5.69
N PRO A 60 2.39 4.69 -6.93
CA PRO A 60 3.28 4.90 -8.08
C PRO A 60 3.57 6.40 -8.34
N ASP A 61 2.62 7.26 -7.96
CA ASP A 61 2.69 8.72 -8.08
C ASP A 61 3.80 9.35 -7.22
N LEU A 62 4.09 8.75 -6.06
CA LEU A 62 5.16 9.21 -5.15
C LEU A 62 6.42 8.36 -5.26
N TYR A 63 6.24 7.06 -5.52
CA TYR A 63 7.30 6.08 -5.65
C TYR A 63 7.24 5.47 -7.04
N PRO A 64 7.64 6.20 -8.09
CA PRO A 64 7.69 5.63 -9.43
C PRO A 64 8.53 4.36 -9.39
N PRO A 65 8.12 3.28 -10.10
CA PRO A 65 8.95 2.11 -10.22
C PRO A 65 10.30 2.58 -10.74
N ARG A 66 11.40 2.17 -10.08
CA ARG A 66 12.74 2.42 -10.60
C ARG A 66 12.81 1.74 -11.97
N VAL A 67 12.50 2.49 -13.02
CA VAL A 67 13.02 2.22 -14.35
C VAL A 67 14.51 2.23 -14.14
N LYS A 68 15.11 1.03 -14.14
CA LYS A 68 16.55 0.89 -14.21
C LYS A 68 16.94 1.69 -15.43
N ARG A 69 17.52 2.88 -15.21
CA ARG A 69 18.14 3.65 -16.29
C ARG A 69 19.11 2.66 -16.94
N PRO A 70 19.05 2.38 -18.24
CA PRO A 70 20.05 1.54 -18.86
C PRO A 70 21.39 2.18 -18.50
N GLN A 71 22.22 1.40 -17.83
CA GLN A 71 23.51 1.85 -17.32
C GLN A 71 24.27 2.37 -18.54
N ALA A 72 24.43 3.69 -18.61
CA ALA A 72 25.16 4.31 -19.71
C ALA A 72 26.58 3.73 -19.70
N ALA A 73 26.98 3.28 -20.89
CA ALA A 73 28.25 2.65 -21.22
C ALA A 73 29.47 3.48 -20.80
#